data_AF-A0A4D7QKU5-F1
#
_entry.id   AF-A0A4D7QKU5-F1
#
_cell.length_a   1.000
_cell.length_b   1.000
_cell.length_c   1.000
_cell.angle_alpha   90.00
_cell.angle_beta   90.00
_cell.angle_gamma   90.00
#
_symmetry.space_group_name_H-M   'P 1'
#
loop_
_entity.id
_entity.type
_entity.pdbx_description
1 polymer ?
#
loop_
_entity_poly.entity_id
_entity_poly.type
_entity_poly.pdbx_seq_one_letter_code
_entity_poly.pdbx_strand_id
1 'polypeptide(L)'
;MGERWSPSSWRSKPILQAPVYKDQAALQDVEKRLSGFPPLVFAGEARNLKKSLAKVAKGEAFLLQGGDCAESFAEHGADNIRDFFRAFLQMAVVMTYAAGMPVVKVGRVAGQFAKPRSSDNETIDGVTLPSYRGDIINDIAFTPEAREPDPARQAMAYRQSAATLNLIRAFAYGGYANLDNAMKWMLGFVKDTPANDKYRHLSERIQEALDFMRACGINPEAHPELRTTEVYTSHEALLLGYEEALTRVDSTSGDWYATSGHMLWIGDRTRQPDHAHVEYFRGVQNPIAFKCGPSLDSDGLLKLLDALNPEDKAGRITLICRFGADKVEKHLPALIRAVEREGRTVVWSCDPMHGNTIKAASGYKTRPFDLVMGEIEHFFQIHEAEGTYAGGIHLEMTGKNVTECTGGRAAITDLDLSDRYHTHCDPRLNAEQALEVSFKVAEMLKRQRLSRGPMVREAAE
;
A
#
# COMPACT_ATOMS: atom_id res chain seq x y z
N MET A 1 11.52 -28.98 -20.32
CA MET A 1 10.21 -28.33 -20.08
C MET A 1 10.20 -27.89 -18.63
N GLY A 2 10.06 -26.58 -18.37
CA GLY A 2 9.99 -26.08 -17.00
C GLY A 2 8.78 -26.67 -16.25
N GLU A 3 8.89 -26.75 -14.93
CA GLU A 3 7.82 -27.23 -14.06
C GLU A 3 6.55 -26.38 -14.25
N ARG A 4 5.41 -27.04 -14.50
CA ARG A 4 4.13 -26.35 -14.70
C ARG A 4 3.72 -25.67 -13.41
N TRP A 5 3.40 -24.38 -13.46
CA TRP A 5 2.99 -23.63 -12.28
C TRP A 5 1.68 -24.18 -11.69
N SER A 6 1.61 -24.23 -10.37
CA SER A 6 0.40 -24.46 -9.58
C SER A 6 0.43 -23.53 -8.36
N PRO A 7 -0.69 -23.31 -7.66
CA PRO A 7 -0.68 -22.56 -6.40
C PRO A 7 0.27 -23.12 -5.34
N SER A 8 0.68 -24.40 -5.46
CA SER A 8 1.58 -25.10 -4.54
C SER A 8 3.04 -25.20 -5.02
N SER A 9 3.38 -24.75 -6.24
CA SER A 9 4.73 -24.93 -6.80
C SER A 9 5.82 -24.22 -5.99
N TRP A 10 5.46 -23.15 -5.27
CA TRP A 10 6.34 -22.43 -4.35
C TRP A 10 6.91 -23.31 -3.22
N ARG A 11 6.18 -24.37 -2.80
CA ARG A 11 6.61 -25.25 -1.70
C ARG A 11 7.88 -26.03 -2.01
N SER A 12 8.23 -26.17 -3.28
CA SER A 12 9.47 -26.80 -3.75
C SER A 12 10.68 -25.84 -3.75
N LYS A 13 10.46 -24.54 -3.53
CA LYS A 13 11.49 -23.50 -3.59
C LYS A 13 12.00 -23.14 -2.19
N PRO A 14 13.24 -22.64 -2.07
CA PRO A 14 13.70 -22.01 -0.84
C PRO A 14 12.75 -20.87 -0.43
N ILE A 15 12.45 -20.78 0.86
CA ILE A 15 11.57 -19.75 1.42
C ILE A 15 12.26 -19.05 2.59
N LEU A 16 12.11 -17.72 2.64
CA LEU A 16 12.56 -16.90 3.76
C LEU A 16 11.36 -16.36 4.52
N GLN A 17 11.58 -15.99 5.79
CA GLN A 17 10.59 -15.34 6.66
C GLN A 17 9.35 -16.18 7.03
N ALA A 18 9.26 -17.43 6.57
CA ALA A 18 8.18 -18.34 6.94
C ALA A 18 8.28 -18.71 8.44
N PRO A 19 7.15 -18.74 9.17
CA PRO A 19 7.12 -19.24 10.54
C PRO A 19 7.34 -20.76 10.57
N VAL A 20 7.85 -21.25 11.70
CA VAL A 20 7.95 -22.68 11.98
C VAL A 20 6.81 -23.07 12.90
N TYR A 21 5.81 -23.76 12.38
CA TYR A 21 4.70 -24.31 13.16
C TYR A 21 5.08 -25.69 13.72
N LYS A 22 4.91 -25.91 15.04
CA LYS A 22 5.16 -27.21 15.68
C LYS A 22 4.23 -28.31 15.19
N ASP A 23 2.95 -27.98 15.02
CA ASP A 23 1.93 -28.92 14.55
C ASP A 23 1.63 -28.69 13.06
N GLN A 24 2.27 -29.48 12.21
CA GLN A 24 2.08 -29.44 10.77
C GLN A 24 0.71 -29.98 10.32
N ALA A 25 0.11 -30.89 11.10
CA ALA A 25 -1.22 -31.42 10.78
C ALA A 25 -2.30 -30.36 11.03
N ALA A 26 -2.18 -29.60 12.13
CA ALA A 26 -3.05 -28.46 12.41
C ALA A 26 -2.92 -27.36 11.33
N LEU A 27 -1.70 -27.08 10.86
CA LEU A 27 -1.48 -26.15 9.75
C LEU A 27 -2.21 -26.60 8.48
N GLN A 28 -2.03 -27.85 8.07
CA GLN A 28 -2.68 -28.41 6.89
C GLN A 28 -4.22 -28.41 7.01
N ASP A 29 -4.77 -28.69 8.20
CA ASP A 29 -6.22 -28.60 8.43
C ASP A 29 -6.74 -27.18 8.24
N VAL A 30 -6.04 -26.17 8.78
CA VAL A 30 -6.44 -24.77 8.62
C VAL A 30 -6.34 -24.31 7.18
N GLU A 31 -5.24 -24.61 6.49
CA GLU A 31 -5.06 -24.29 5.06
C GLU A 31 -6.17 -24.95 4.21
N LYS A 32 -6.49 -26.22 4.48
CA LYS A 32 -7.59 -26.93 3.81
C LYS A 32 -8.94 -26.26 4.07
N ARG A 33 -9.23 -25.85 5.29
CA ARG A 33 -10.48 -25.14 5.63
C ARG A 33 -10.58 -23.79 4.94
N LEU A 34 -9.49 -23.01 4.93
CA LEU A 34 -9.41 -21.73 4.23
C LEU A 34 -9.66 -21.90 2.72
N SER A 35 -9.16 -22.98 2.13
CA SER A 35 -9.39 -23.27 0.70
C SER A 35 -10.88 -23.39 0.33
N GLY A 36 -11.71 -23.86 1.27
CA GLY A 36 -13.17 -23.95 1.13
C GLY A 36 -13.94 -22.67 1.48
N PHE A 37 -13.30 -21.61 1.98
CA PHE A 37 -13.99 -20.35 2.28
C PHE A 37 -14.20 -19.49 1.02
N PRO A 38 -15.20 -18.59 1.00
CA PRO A 38 -15.35 -17.63 -0.09
C PRO A 38 -14.08 -16.80 -0.36
N PRO A 39 -13.85 -16.35 -1.61
CA PRO A 39 -12.80 -15.37 -1.91
C PRO A 39 -13.10 -14.02 -1.22
N LEU A 40 -12.06 -13.27 -0.84
CA LEU A 40 -12.24 -11.89 -0.35
C LEU A 40 -12.50 -10.92 -1.51
N VAL A 41 -11.85 -11.15 -2.65
CA VAL A 41 -12.00 -10.32 -3.85
C VAL A 41 -12.35 -11.16 -5.08
N PHE A 42 -13.07 -10.57 -6.02
CA PHE A 42 -13.37 -11.20 -7.29
C PHE A 42 -12.27 -10.92 -8.33
N ALA A 43 -11.95 -11.91 -9.18
CA ALA A 43 -10.89 -11.79 -10.20
C ALA A 43 -11.13 -10.63 -11.19
N GLY A 44 -12.40 -10.33 -11.50
CA GLY A 44 -12.76 -9.17 -12.33
C GLY A 44 -12.33 -7.83 -11.71
N GLU A 45 -12.34 -7.71 -10.39
CA GLU A 45 -11.91 -6.49 -9.68
C GLU A 45 -10.39 -6.32 -9.76
N ALA A 46 -9.63 -7.41 -9.63
CA ALA A 46 -8.17 -7.39 -9.85
C ALA A 46 -7.82 -7.01 -11.30
N ARG A 47 -8.60 -7.45 -12.30
CA ARG A 47 -8.44 -7.02 -13.69
C ARG A 47 -8.74 -5.53 -13.88
N ASN A 48 -9.76 -4.99 -13.22
CA ASN A 48 -10.06 -3.56 -13.25
C ASN A 48 -8.93 -2.74 -12.63
N LEU A 49 -8.39 -3.18 -11.48
CA LEU A 49 -7.21 -2.55 -10.88
C LEU A 49 -6.01 -2.57 -11.84
N LYS A 50 -5.73 -3.70 -12.49
CA LYS A 50 -4.66 -3.80 -13.49
C LYS A 50 -4.83 -2.79 -14.64
N LYS A 51 -6.06 -2.60 -15.14
CA LYS A 51 -6.36 -1.57 -16.16
C LYS A 51 -6.13 -0.15 -15.63
N SER A 52 -6.50 0.12 -14.39
CA SER A 52 -6.26 1.41 -13.74
C SER A 52 -4.76 1.67 -13.54
N LEU A 53 -3.99 0.66 -13.11
CA LEU A 53 -2.53 0.74 -13.00
C LEU A 53 -1.84 0.86 -14.36
N ALA A 54 -2.42 0.33 -15.44
CA ALA A 54 -1.91 0.56 -16.79
C ALA A 54 -1.99 2.04 -17.19
N LYS A 55 -3.04 2.75 -16.76
CA LYS A 55 -3.12 4.22 -16.92
C LYS A 55 -2.07 4.94 -16.09
N VAL A 56 -1.79 4.44 -14.87
CA VAL A 56 -0.71 4.99 -14.03
C VAL A 56 0.65 4.82 -14.70
N ALA A 57 0.95 3.64 -15.26
CA ALA A 57 2.21 3.39 -15.97
C ALA A 57 2.42 4.32 -17.18
N LYS A 58 1.33 4.77 -17.82
CA LYS A 58 1.34 5.74 -18.93
C LYS A 58 1.35 7.20 -18.46
N GLY A 59 1.22 7.42 -17.15
CA GLY A 59 1.11 8.74 -16.54
C GLY A 59 -0.19 9.46 -16.85
N GLU A 60 -1.27 8.71 -17.00
CA GLU A 60 -2.65 9.20 -17.16
C GLU A 60 -3.44 9.16 -15.83
N ALA A 61 -2.86 8.59 -14.78
CA ALA A 61 -3.43 8.46 -13.44
C ALA A 61 -2.30 8.36 -12.41
N PHE A 62 -2.62 8.52 -11.12
CA PHE A 62 -1.67 8.40 -10.01
C PHE A 62 -2.09 7.31 -9.02
N LEU A 63 -1.15 6.54 -8.47
CA LEU A 63 -1.41 5.52 -7.46
C LEU A 63 -1.24 6.10 -6.05
N LEU A 64 -2.31 6.05 -5.26
CA LEU A 64 -2.27 6.26 -3.81
C LEU A 64 -2.46 4.90 -3.12
N GLN A 65 -1.38 4.38 -2.56
CA GLN A 65 -1.40 3.18 -1.72
C GLN A 65 -1.14 3.56 -0.26
N GLY A 66 -1.99 3.11 0.67
CA GLY A 66 -1.83 3.52 2.07
C GLY A 66 -2.69 2.77 3.08
N GLY A 67 -2.23 2.73 4.33
CA GLY A 67 -2.97 2.13 5.45
C GLY A 67 -2.03 1.62 6.53
N ASP A 68 -2.48 0.67 7.32
CA ASP A 68 -1.73 0.24 8.49
C ASP A 68 -0.39 -0.40 8.13
N CYS A 69 0.53 -0.29 9.08
CA CYS A 69 1.81 -0.97 9.02
C CYS A 69 1.59 -2.50 9.08
N ALA A 70 0.92 -2.93 10.15
CA ALA A 70 0.34 -4.25 10.31
C ALA A 70 -1.04 -4.08 10.96
N GLU A 71 -2.06 -4.75 10.43
CA GLU A 71 -3.38 -4.83 11.07
C GLU A 71 -3.27 -5.71 12.31
N SER A 72 -4.03 -5.39 13.36
CA SER A 72 -4.12 -6.18 14.58
C SER A 72 -5.54 -6.64 14.87
N PHE A 73 -5.67 -7.82 15.46
CA PHE A 73 -6.93 -8.36 15.97
C PHE A 73 -7.49 -7.54 17.12
N ALA A 74 -6.62 -6.93 17.94
CA ALA A 74 -7.03 -6.09 19.06
C ALA A 74 -7.61 -4.73 18.61
N GLU A 75 -7.13 -4.19 17.48
CA GLU A 75 -7.58 -2.89 16.95
C GLU A 75 -8.73 -3.01 15.93
N HIS A 76 -9.45 -4.13 15.91
CA HIS A 76 -10.55 -4.36 14.97
C HIS A 76 -11.85 -3.68 15.42
N GLY A 77 -12.01 -2.40 15.06
CA GLY A 77 -13.20 -1.60 15.33
C GLY A 77 -13.71 -0.87 14.10
N ALA A 78 -15.04 -0.74 13.97
CA ALA A 78 -15.66 -0.02 12.85
C ALA A 78 -15.20 1.44 12.76
N ASP A 79 -14.97 2.09 13.90
CA ASP A 79 -14.45 3.46 13.96
C ASP A 79 -13.04 3.55 13.38
N ASN A 80 -12.15 2.59 13.67
CA ASN A 80 -10.79 2.58 13.14
C ASN A 80 -10.79 2.45 11.60
N ILE A 81 -11.61 1.52 11.09
CA ILE A 81 -11.76 1.31 9.63
C ILE A 81 -12.33 2.56 8.96
N ARG A 82 -13.37 3.16 9.56
CA ARG A 82 -13.99 4.40 9.09
C ARG A 82 -12.99 5.55 9.07
N ASP A 83 -12.20 5.72 10.12
CA ASP A 83 -11.27 6.85 10.26
C ASP A 83 -10.09 6.71 9.30
N PHE A 84 -9.56 5.50 9.11
CA PHE A 84 -8.64 5.19 8.02
C PHE A 84 -9.25 5.56 6.66
N PHE A 85 -10.45 5.03 6.35
CA PHE A 85 -11.10 5.24 5.06
C PHE A 85 -11.34 6.74 4.78
N ARG A 86 -11.74 7.49 5.82
CA ARG A 86 -11.94 8.94 5.76
C ARG A 86 -10.66 9.68 5.38
N ALA A 87 -9.58 9.46 6.13
CA ALA A 87 -8.30 10.10 5.86
C ALA A 87 -7.76 9.72 4.47
N PHE A 88 -7.90 8.46 4.09
CA PHE A 88 -7.50 7.95 2.79
C PHE A 88 -8.25 8.63 1.64
N LEU A 89 -9.57 8.84 1.76
CA LEU A 89 -10.35 9.58 0.77
C LEU A 89 -10.01 11.06 0.72
N GLN A 90 -9.76 11.71 1.87
CA GLN A 90 -9.36 13.12 1.88
C GLN A 90 -8.06 13.32 1.10
N MET A 91 -7.06 12.46 1.31
CA MET A 91 -5.81 12.48 0.52
C MET A 91 -6.09 12.30 -0.97
N ALA A 92 -6.93 11.33 -1.33
CA ALA A 92 -7.24 11.03 -2.72
C ALA A 92 -7.89 12.23 -3.44
N VAL A 93 -8.80 12.95 -2.80
CA VAL A 93 -9.45 14.11 -3.43
C VAL A 93 -8.49 15.29 -3.59
N VAL A 94 -7.66 15.58 -2.57
CA VAL A 94 -6.63 16.63 -2.67
C VAL A 94 -5.72 16.38 -3.88
N MET A 95 -5.22 15.16 -4.03
CA MET A 95 -4.39 14.77 -5.17
C MET A 95 -5.16 14.82 -6.50
N THR A 96 -6.39 14.30 -6.54
CA THR A 96 -7.22 14.29 -7.76
C THR A 96 -7.43 15.70 -8.29
N TYR A 97 -7.78 16.64 -7.41
CA TYR A 97 -8.02 18.02 -7.80
C TYR A 97 -6.75 18.73 -8.25
N ALA A 98 -5.70 18.71 -7.43
CA ALA A 98 -4.51 19.50 -7.70
C ALA A 98 -3.73 18.95 -8.90
N ALA A 99 -3.65 17.63 -9.02
CA ALA A 99 -3.02 16.97 -10.15
C ALA A 99 -3.90 17.04 -11.41
N GLY A 100 -5.22 17.17 -11.28
CA GLY A 100 -6.16 17.16 -12.41
C GLY A 100 -6.17 15.81 -13.16
N MET A 101 -5.97 14.70 -12.43
CA MET A 101 -5.94 13.35 -12.99
C MET A 101 -6.55 12.33 -12.01
N PRO A 102 -7.02 11.16 -12.49
CA PRO A 102 -7.56 10.12 -11.63
C PRO A 102 -6.53 9.59 -10.61
N VAL A 103 -6.97 9.34 -9.39
CA VAL A 103 -6.18 8.67 -8.35
C VAL A 103 -6.71 7.24 -8.12
N VAL A 104 -5.85 6.24 -8.33
CA VAL A 104 -6.11 4.83 -8.03
C VAL A 104 -5.85 4.59 -6.54
N LYS A 105 -6.89 4.17 -5.80
CA LYS A 105 -6.86 4.07 -4.34
C LYS A 105 -6.70 2.61 -3.91
N VAL A 106 -5.55 2.27 -3.35
CA VAL A 106 -5.22 0.91 -2.90
C VAL A 106 -4.91 0.91 -1.40
N GLY A 107 -5.82 0.38 -0.58
CA GLY A 107 -5.63 0.28 0.87
C GLY A 107 -4.65 -0.82 1.25
N ARG A 108 -3.81 -0.57 2.27
CA ARG A 108 -3.10 -1.61 3.04
C ARG A 108 -4.02 -2.09 4.16
N VAL A 109 -4.99 -2.93 3.80
CA VAL A 109 -6.14 -3.23 4.66
C VAL A 109 -6.81 -4.52 4.24
N ALA A 110 -7.49 -5.18 5.18
CA ALA A 110 -8.16 -6.46 4.99
C ALA A 110 -7.22 -7.59 4.53
N GLY A 111 -6.03 -7.67 5.12
CA GLY A 111 -5.08 -8.74 4.84
C GLY A 111 -3.64 -8.50 5.33
N GLN A 112 -3.33 -7.30 5.81
CA GLN A 112 -1.97 -6.87 6.16
C GLN A 112 -1.57 -7.32 7.58
N PHE A 113 -1.71 -8.61 7.87
CA PHE A 113 -1.47 -9.17 9.21
C PHE A 113 -0.10 -9.80 9.40
N ALA A 114 0.68 -10.02 8.34
CA ALA A 114 2.00 -10.64 8.41
C ALA A 114 3.11 -9.59 8.29
N LYS A 115 4.20 -9.77 9.04
CA LYS A 115 5.37 -8.88 9.01
C LYS A 115 6.69 -9.66 8.96
N PRO A 116 7.60 -9.32 8.02
CA PRO A 116 8.95 -9.88 8.02
C PRO A 116 9.77 -9.24 9.15
N ARG A 117 10.74 -9.99 9.68
CA ARG A 117 11.60 -9.55 10.79
C ARG A 117 13.08 -9.65 10.40
N SER A 118 13.87 -8.69 10.89
CA SER A 118 15.32 -8.71 10.70
C SER A 118 16.02 -9.79 11.53
N SER A 119 15.38 -10.27 12.60
CA SER A 119 15.86 -11.34 13.49
C SER A 119 14.71 -12.27 13.81
N ASP A 120 14.99 -13.56 13.88
CA ASP A 120 14.01 -14.58 14.26
C ASP A 120 13.62 -14.50 15.74
N ASN A 121 14.49 -13.92 16.57
CA ASN A 121 14.30 -13.76 18.01
C ASN A 121 14.40 -12.30 18.45
N GLU A 122 13.73 -12.00 19.56
CA GLU A 122 13.73 -10.71 20.25
C GLU A 122 14.11 -10.94 21.72
N THR A 123 15.01 -10.09 22.23
CA THR A 123 15.48 -10.16 23.63
C THR A 123 15.04 -8.91 24.37
N ILE A 124 14.30 -9.08 25.46
CA ILE A 124 13.86 -8.01 26.37
C ILE A 124 14.21 -8.44 27.79
N ASP A 125 14.88 -7.57 28.55
CA ASP A 125 15.30 -7.81 29.94
C ASP A 125 15.99 -9.16 30.18
N GLY A 126 16.83 -9.58 29.22
CA GLY A 126 17.60 -10.82 29.28
C GLY A 126 16.84 -12.10 28.86
N VAL A 127 15.53 -12.02 28.62
CA VAL A 127 14.72 -13.14 28.11
C VAL A 127 14.66 -13.07 26.59
N THR A 128 14.89 -14.19 25.90
CA THR A 128 14.86 -14.28 24.43
C THR A 128 13.71 -15.17 23.96
N LEU A 129 12.84 -14.61 23.12
CA LEU A 129 11.67 -15.30 22.56
C LEU A 129 11.61 -15.10 21.04
N PRO A 130 10.83 -15.93 20.30
CA PRO A 130 10.56 -15.67 18.90
C PRO A 130 10.02 -14.25 18.68
N SER A 131 10.48 -13.60 17.63
CA SER A 131 9.98 -12.29 17.22
C SER A 131 8.49 -12.36 16.90
N TYR A 132 7.74 -11.35 17.30
CA TYR A 132 6.38 -11.13 16.78
C TYR A 132 6.40 -10.96 15.25
N ARG A 133 5.63 -11.77 14.52
CA ARG A 133 5.58 -11.76 13.04
C ARG A 133 4.24 -11.29 12.49
N GLY A 134 3.42 -10.65 13.34
CA GLY A 134 2.08 -10.22 12.98
C GLY A 134 1.01 -11.21 13.45
N ASP A 135 -0.20 -10.70 13.68
CA ASP A 135 -1.27 -11.42 14.38
C ASP A 135 -1.75 -12.69 13.68
N ILE A 136 -1.50 -12.82 12.38
CA ILE A 136 -1.78 -14.06 11.61
C ILE A 136 -0.83 -15.21 11.96
N ILE A 137 0.31 -14.93 12.60
CA ILE A 137 1.33 -15.94 12.97
C ILE A 137 1.34 -16.15 14.48
N ASN A 138 1.59 -15.11 15.26
CA ASN A 138 1.72 -15.20 16.72
C ASN A 138 1.21 -13.93 17.39
N ASP A 139 1.12 -13.96 18.71
CA ASP A 139 0.70 -12.82 19.52
C ASP A 139 1.84 -11.85 19.77
N ILE A 140 1.49 -10.60 20.05
CA ILE A 140 2.45 -9.57 20.39
C ILE A 140 3.03 -9.74 21.79
N ALA A 141 2.24 -10.23 22.75
CA ALA A 141 2.65 -10.33 24.14
C ALA A 141 3.99 -11.06 24.28
N PHE A 142 4.89 -10.53 25.11
CA PHE A 142 6.24 -11.07 25.27
C PHE A 142 6.26 -12.23 26.27
N THR A 143 5.53 -13.31 25.96
CA THR A 143 5.56 -14.56 26.72
C THR A 143 5.83 -15.75 25.79
N PRO A 144 6.40 -16.87 26.30
CA PRO A 144 6.68 -18.05 25.48
C PRO A 144 5.46 -18.56 24.72
N GLU A 145 4.28 -18.60 25.37
CA GLU A 145 3.03 -19.11 24.79
C GLU A 145 2.49 -18.17 23.71
N ALA A 146 2.56 -16.86 23.97
CA ALA A 146 2.12 -15.82 23.05
C ALA A 146 2.95 -15.78 21.76
N ARG A 147 4.26 -16.01 21.87
CA ARG A 147 5.19 -15.95 20.72
C ARG A 147 5.25 -17.22 19.89
N GLU A 148 4.63 -18.31 20.33
CA GLU A 148 4.51 -19.53 19.55
C GLU A 148 3.61 -19.33 18.32
N PRO A 149 4.06 -19.69 17.10
CA PRO A 149 3.20 -19.65 15.92
C PRO A 149 1.97 -20.56 16.07
N ASP A 150 0.77 -19.99 15.89
CA ASP A 150 -0.51 -20.69 15.97
C ASP A 150 -1.21 -20.69 14.60
N PRO A 151 -1.38 -21.85 13.94
CA PRO A 151 -2.06 -21.92 12.65
C PRO A 151 -3.50 -21.40 12.69
N ALA A 152 -4.21 -21.51 13.81
CA ALA A 152 -5.61 -21.09 13.92
C ALA A 152 -5.79 -19.58 13.70
N ARG A 153 -4.73 -18.79 13.91
CA ARG A 153 -4.70 -17.34 13.64
C ARG A 153 -4.94 -17.01 12.17
N GLN A 154 -4.61 -17.91 11.24
CA GLN A 154 -4.92 -17.71 9.81
C GLN A 154 -6.43 -17.66 9.54
N ALA A 155 -7.23 -18.47 10.23
CA ALA A 155 -8.69 -18.41 10.13
C ALA A 155 -9.27 -17.13 10.73
N MET A 156 -8.65 -16.60 11.80
CA MET A 156 -9.02 -15.31 12.38
C MET A 156 -8.71 -14.15 11.44
N ALA A 157 -7.51 -14.14 10.84
CA ALA A 157 -7.10 -13.14 9.85
C ALA A 157 -8.08 -13.10 8.67
N TYR A 158 -8.51 -14.26 8.14
CA TYR A 158 -9.53 -14.31 7.10
C TYR A 158 -10.85 -13.66 7.55
N ARG A 159 -11.35 -13.99 8.74
CA ARG A 159 -12.63 -13.46 9.26
C ARG A 159 -12.58 -11.95 9.41
N GLN A 160 -11.49 -11.42 9.97
CA GLN A 160 -11.30 -9.99 10.13
C GLN A 160 -11.15 -9.29 8.78
N SER A 161 -10.42 -9.89 7.84
CA SER A 161 -10.29 -9.39 6.47
C SER A 161 -11.66 -9.29 5.77
N ALA A 162 -12.48 -10.34 5.88
CA ALA A 162 -13.82 -10.35 5.30
C ALA A 162 -14.73 -9.27 5.92
N ALA A 163 -14.73 -9.13 7.25
CA ALA A 163 -15.52 -8.12 7.94
C ALA A 163 -15.08 -6.69 7.57
N THR A 164 -13.76 -6.46 7.54
CA THR A 164 -13.16 -5.16 7.19
C THR A 164 -13.48 -4.78 5.74
N LEU A 165 -13.28 -5.70 4.79
CA LEU A 165 -13.56 -5.46 3.39
C LEU A 165 -15.05 -5.24 3.14
N ASN A 166 -15.93 -5.98 3.81
CA ASN A 166 -17.37 -5.75 3.74
C ASN A 166 -17.73 -4.31 4.16
N LEU A 167 -17.16 -3.83 5.27
CA LEU A 167 -17.39 -2.47 5.74
C LEU A 167 -16.81 -1.41 4.78
N ILE A 168 -15.61 -1.62 4.24
CA ILE A 168 -15.01 -0.73 3.23
C ILE A 168 -15.89 -0.66 1.98
N ARG A 169 -16.43 -1.79 1.50
CA ARG A 169 -17.36 -1.81 0.37
C ARG A 169 -18.65 -1.04 0.70
N ALA A 170 -19.18 -1.20 1.90
CA ALA A 170 -20.34 -0.43 2.35
C ALA A 170 -20.06 1.09 2.37
N PHE A 171 -18.88 1.52 2.80
CA PHE A 171 -18.50 2.94 2.74
C PHE A 171 -18.27 3.45 1.30
N ALA A 172 -17.62 2.63 0.46
CA ALA A 172 -17.28 2.95 -0.92
C ALA A 172 -18.51 3.13 -1.84
N TYR A 173 -19.54 2.29 -1.65
CA TYR A 173 -20.73 2.27 -2.50
C TYR A 173 -22.01 2.76 -1.81
N GLY A 174 -22.07 2.75 -0.48
CA GLY A 174 -23.25 3.13 0.31
C GLY A 174 -23.41 4.63 0.57
N GLY A 175 -22.64 5.48 -0.12
CA GLY A 175 -22.76 6.95 -0.06
C GLY A 175 -21.88 7.65 0.98
N TYR A 176 -21.14 6.89 1.83
CA TYR A 176 -20.15 7.50 2.73
C TYR A 176 -19.03 8.19 1.93
N ALA A 177 -18.55 7.52 0.86
CA ALA A 177 -17.53 8.03 -0.06
C ALA A 177 -17.98 9.16 -1.01
N ASN A 178 -19.19 9.71 -0.84
CA ASN A 178 -19.65 10.85 -1.62
C ASN A 178 -18.63 12.00 -1.52
N LEU A 179 -18.30 12.60 -2.66
CA LEU A 179 -17.36 13.71 -2.79
C LEU A 179 -17.69 14.86 -1.83
N ASP A 180 -18.97 15.17 -1.62
CA ASP A 180 -19.40 16.22 -0.68
C ASP A 180 -19.00 15.92 0.78
N ASN A 181 -19.05 14.65 1.18
CA ASN A 181 -18.64 14.23 2.53
C ASN A 181 -17.12 14.34 2.67
N ALA A 182 -16.38 13.87 1.67
CA ALA A 182 -14.93 13.99 1.64
C ALA A 182 -14.48 15.45 1.77
N MET A 183 -15.20 16.38 1.12
CA MET A 183 -14.93 17.82 1.23
C MET A 183 -15.26 18.39 2.58
N LYS A 184 -16.40 18.03 3.17
CA LYS A 184 -16.75 18.47 4.52
C LYS A 184 -15.68 18.06 5.54
N TRP A 185 -15.15 16.84 5.43
CA TRP A 185 -14.07 16.38 6.31
C TRP A 185 -12.78 17.17 6.09
N MET A 186 -12.39 17.42 4.84
CA MET A 186 -11.21 18.24 4.53
C MET A 186 -11.36 19.67 5.06
N LEU A 187 -12.52 20.30 4.89
CA LEU A 187 -12.76 21.65 5.39
C LEU A 187 -12.74 21.71 6.91
N GLY A 188 -13.27 20.69 7.60
CA GLY A 188 -13.15 20.56 9.06
C GLY A 188 -11.67 20.54 9.50
N PHE A 189 -10.86 19.71 8.84
CA PHE A 189 -9.42 19.63 9.09
C PHE A 189 -8.70 20.97 8.95
N VAL A 190 -8.99 21.73 7.89
CA VAL A 190 -8.38 23.04 7.64
C VAL A 190 -8.83 24.11 8.64
N LYS A 191 -10.04 23.99 9.19
CA LYS A 191 -10.55 24.92 10.22
C LYS A 191 -9.90 24.71 11.58
N ASP A 192 -9.72 23.44 11.97
CA ASP A 192 -9.25 23.08 13.31
C ASP A 192 -7.72 23.12 13.44
N THR A 193 -7.01 23.23 12.32
CA THR A 193 -5.57 23.44 12.30
C THR A 193 -5.26 24.94 12.15
N PRO A 194 -4.31 25.53 12.91
CA PRO A 194 -3.87 26.93 12.70
C PRO A 194 -3.27 27.14 11.29
N ALA A 195 -4.12 27.28 10.27
CA ALA A 195 -3.78 27.00 8.87
C ALA A 195 -2.65 27.88 8.31
N ASN A 196 -1.84 27.26 7.46
CA ASN A 196 -1.08 27.93 6.40
C ASN A 196 -2.10 28.38 5.35
N ASP A 197 -2.10 29.66 4.95
CA ASP A 197 -3.06 30.24 3.98
C ASP A 197 -3.19 29.40 2.69
N LYS A 198 -2.13 28.66 2.32
CA LYS A 198 -2.09 27.77 1.16
C LYS A 198 -3.12 26.63 1.19
N TYR A 199 -3.33 25.96 2.33
CA TYR A 199 -4.28 24.82 2.41
C TYR A 199 -5.73 25.28 2.37
N ARG A 200 -6.00 26.43 3.01
CA ARG A 200 -7.30 27.10 2.92
C ARG A 200 -7.61 27.48 1.48
N HIS A 201 -6.68 28.13 0.80
CA HIS A 201 -6.84 28.52 -0.59
C HIS A 201 -7.04 27.31 -1.53
N LEU A 202 -6.32 26.19 -1.34
CA LEU A 202 -6.59 24.99 -2.15
C LEU A 202 -7.98 24.42 -1.89
N SER A 203 -8.40 24.38 -0.62
CA SER A 203 -9.71 23.84 -0.24
C SER A 203 -10.87 24.69 -0.79
N GLU A 204 -10.74 26.02 -0.73
CA GLU A 204 -11.68 26.97 -1.33
C GLU A 204 -11.80 26.74 -2.84
N ARG A 205 -10.67 26.57 -3.53
CA ARG A 205 -10.65 26.28 -4.96
C ARG A 205 -11.27 24.93 -5.33
N ILE A 206 -11.14 23.91 -4.48
CA ILE A 206 -11.83 22.63 -4.67
C ILE A 206 -13.34 22.86 -4.53
N GLN A 207 -13.76 23.60 -3.50
CA GLN A 207 -15.17 23.93 -3.28
C GLN A 207 -15.78 24.69 -4.46
N GLU A 208 -15.08 25.72 -4.98
CA GLU A 208 -15.50 26.47 -6.16
C GLU A 208 -15.69 25.59 -7.40
N ALA A 209 -14.78 24.63 -7.63
CA ALA A 209 -14.89 23.72 -8.76
C ALA A 209 -16.09 22.76 -8.63
N LEU A 210 -16.39 22.31 -7.42
CA LEU A 210 -17.57 21.49 -7.17
C LEU A 210 -18.86 22.29 -7.31
N ASP A 211 -18.87 23.54 -6.83
CA ASP A 211 -20.01 24.44 -7.00
C ASP A 211 -20.24 24.75 -8.48
N PHE A 212 -19.17 24.91 -9.27
CA PHE A 212 -19.23 25.02 -10.72
C PHE A 212 -19.79 23.74 -11.37
N MET A 213 -19.31 22.55 -11.00
CA MET A 213 -19.86 21.28 -11.50
C MET A 213 -21.37 21.19 -11.21
N ARG A 214 -21.80 21.52 -9.99
CA ARG A 214 -23.23 21.53 -9.62
C ARG A 214 -24.01 22.55 -10.45
N ALA A 215 -23.48 23.74 -10.68
CA ALA A 215 -24.09 24.76 -11.53
C ALA A 215 -24.24 24.30 -13.00
N CYS A 216 -23.34 23.44 -13.48
CA CYS A 216 -23.44 22.78 -14.78
C CYS A 216 -24.36 21.54 -14.80
N GLY A 217 -25.05 21.22 -13.69
CA GLY A 217 -25.91 20.05 -13.56
C GLY A 217 -25.19 18.75 -13.17
N ILE A 218 -23.87 18.80 -12.94
CA ILE A 218 -23.05 17.66 -12.52
C ILE A 218 -23.05 17.60 -10.99
N ASN A 219 -23.95 16.81 -10.42
CA ASN A 219 -24.10 16.64 -8.97
C ASN A 219 -24.29 15.17 -8.56
N PRO A 220 -24.09 14.81 -7.28
CA PRO A 220 -24.21 13.43 -6.83
C PRO A 220 -25.59 12.80 -7.07
N GLU A 221 -26.68 13.56 -7.09
CA GLU A 221 -28.02 13.02 -7.31
C GLU A 221 -28.20 12.50 -8.74
N ALA A 222 -27.69 13.23 -9.73
CA ALA A 222 -27.78 12.89 -11.14
C ALA A 222 -26.61 12.00 -11.65
N HIS A 223 -25.46 12.01 -10.96
CA HIS A 223 -24.23 11.34 -11.38
C HIS A 223 -23.72 10.34 -10.32
N PRO A 224 -24.06 9.04 -10.43
CA PRO A 224 -23.61 8.00 -9.50
C PRO A 224 -22.09 7.89 -9.32
N GLU A 225 -21.32 8.27 -10.34
CA GLU A 225 -19.86 8.35 -10.33
C GLU A 225 -19.30 9.35 -9.31
N LEU A 226 -20.11 10.30 -8.82
CA LEU A 226 -19.74 11.23 -7.74
C LEU A 226 -20.13 10.72 -6.34
N ARG A 227 -20.99 9.70 -6.27
CA ARG A 227 -21.47 9.10 -5.01
C ARG A 227 -20.65 7.91 -4.54
N THR A 228 -19.97 7.26 -5.47
CA THR A 228 -19.25 6.01 -5.23
C THR A 228 -17.80 6.16 -5.62
N THR A 229 -16.94 5.32 -5.05
CA THR A 229 -15.53 5.31 -5.43
C THR A 229 -14.96 3.92 -5.32
N GLU A 230 -14.07 3.56 -6.25
CA GLU A 230 -13.37 2.29 -6.18
C GLU A 230 -12.24 2.39 -5.15
N VAL A 231 -12.24 1.49 -4.16
CA VAL A 231 -11.13 1.28 -3.23
C VAL A 231 -10.74 -0.18 -3.29
N TYR A 232 -9.47 -0.42 -3.60
CA TYR A 232 -8.88 -1.73 -3.68
C TYR A 232 -8.13 -2.06 -2.40
N THR A 233 -7.82 -3.33 -2.18
CA THR A 233 -7.07 -3.83 -1.01
C THR A 233 -5.76 -4.46 -1.44
N SER A 234 -4.78 -4.37 -0.55
CA SER A 234 -3.46 -4.92 -0.75
C SER A 234 -2.78 -5.30 0.54
N HIS A 235 -1.91 -6.30 0.46
CA HIS A 235 -1.04 -6.71 1.54
C HIS A 235 0.24 -7.39 1.02
N GLU A 236 1.23 -7.54 1.90
CA GLU A 236 2.41 -8.35 1.63
C GLU A 236 2.00 -9.82 1.67
N ALA A 237 2.14 -10.52 0.55
CA ALA A 237 1.88 -11.96 0.50
C ALA A 237 3.06 -12.72 1.10
N LEU A 238 3.24 -12.58 2.41
CA LEU A 238 4.38 -13.13 3.16
C LEU A 238 4.16 -14.61 3.52
N LEU A 239 2.95 -14.93 4.02
CA LEU A 239 2.59 -16.26 4.51
C LEU A 239 1.96 -17.08 3.38
N LEU A 240 2.79 -17.70 2.53
CA LEU A 240 2.33 -18.32 1.29
C LEU A 240 1.31 -19.47 1.45
N GLY A 241 1.27 -20.15 2.59
CA GLY A 241 0.22 -21.14 2.89
C GLY A 241 -1.19 -20.52 2.95
N TYR A 242 -1.30 -19.32 3.52
CA TYR A 242 -2.54 -18.53 3.54
C TYR A 242 -2.92 -18.04 2.15
N GLU A 243 -1.93 -17.57 1.39
CA GLU A 243 -2.13 -17.06 0.02
C GLU A 243 -2.55 -18.18 -0.96
N GLU A 244 -1.88 -19.33 -0.89
CA GLU A 244 -2.23 -20.53 -1.65
C GLU A 244 -3.66 -20.97 -1.35
N ALA A 245 -4.04 -21.04 -0.07
CA ALA A 245 -5.40 -21.42 0.32
C ALA A 245 -6.46 -20.46 -0.24
N LEU A 246 -6.14 -19.18 -0.42
CA LEU A 246 -7.04 -18.19 -1.01
C LEU A 246 -6.80 -17.96 -2.51
N THR A 247 -6.07 -18.84 -3.19
CA THR A 247 -5.88 -18.76 -4.65
C THR A 247 -6.99 -19.51 -5.37
N ARG A 248 -7.64 -18.87 -6.34
CA ARG A 248 -8.80 -19.43 -7.06
C ARG A 248 -8.61 -19.34 -8.56
N VAL A 249 -9.20 -20.29 -9.27
CA VAL A 249 -9.37 -20.21 -10.72
C VAL A 249 -10.53 -19.26 -11.01
N ASP A 250 -10.31 -18.25 -11.84
CA ASP A 250 -11.37 -17.41 -12.37
C ASP A 250 -12.23 -18.21 -13.34
N SER A 251 -13.55 -18.23 -13.10
CA SER A 251 -14.48 -18.99 -13.93
C SER A 251 -14.60 -18.44 -15.36
N THR A 252 -14.21 -17.18 -15.59
CA THR A 252 -14.30 -16.55 -16.92
C THR A 252 -13.07 -16.75 -17.79
N SER A 253 -11.85 -16.64 -17.23
CA SER A 253 -10.61 -16.78 -18.00
C SER A 253 -9.88 -18.12 -17.80
N GLY A 254 -10.19 -18.86 -16.73
CA GLY A 254 -9.44 -20.06 -16.35
C GLY A 254 -8.08 -19.77 -15.70
N ASP A 255 -7.75 -18.50 -15.47
CA ASP A 255 -6.49 -18.11 -14.83
C ASP A 255 -6.58 -18.16 -13.31
N TRP A 256 -5.41 -18.24 -12.66
CA TRP A 256 -5.30 -18.19 -11.21
C TRP A 256 -5.20 -16.76 -10.69
N TYR A 257 -5.97 -16.45 -9.65
CA TYR A 257 -5.89 -15.20 -8.90
C TYR A 257 -5.74 -15.49 -7.42
N ALA A 258 -4.83 -14.79 -6.76
CA ALA A 258 -4.81 -14.72 -5.31
C ALA A 258 -5.99 -13.85 -4.87
N THR A 259 -7.01 -14.47 -4.28
CA THR A 259 -8.26 -13.79 -3.91
C THR A 259 -8.28 -13.30 -2.47
N SER A 260 -7.10 -13.26 -1.83
CA SER A 260 -6.86 -12.66 -0.52
C SER A 260 -6.83 -11.12 -0.58
N GLY A 261 -6.48 -10.53 -1.72
CA GLY A 261 -6.42 -9.09 -1.94
C GLY A 261 -6.41 -8.75 -3.43
N HIS A 262 -6.72 -7.51 -3.78
CA HIS A 262 -6.76 -7.09 -5.18
C HIS A 262 -5.35 -7.00 -5.79
N MET A 263 -4.43 -6.42 -5.03
CA MET A 263 -3.02 -6.27 -5.37
C MET A 263 -2.18 -6.86 -4.24
N LEU A 264 -1.14 -7.61 -4.57
CA LEU A 264 -0.21 -8.17 -3.59
C LEU A 264 1.20 -7.67 -3.86
N TRP A 265 2.05 -7.61 -2.84
CA TRP A 265 3.47 -7.32 -3.06
C TRP A 265 4.42 -8.33 -2.40
N ILE A 266 5.62 -8.39 -2.97
CA ILE A 266 6.78 -9.10 -2.43
C ILE A 266 7.63 -8.11 -1.63
N GLY A 267 7.95 -8.45 -0.39
CA GLY A 267 8.79 -7.63 0.48
C GLY A 267 10.25 -7.59 0.03
N ASP A 268 11.01 -6.61 0.54
CA ASP A 268 12.43 -6.44 0.20
C ASP A 268 13.30 -7.62 0.68
N ARG A 269 12.83 -8.36 1.69
CA ARG A 269 13.49 -9.54 2.25
C ARG A 269 13.11 -10.87 1.58
N THR A 270 12.12 -10.87 0.69
CA THR A 270 11.52 -12.08 0.11
C THR A 270 11.48 -12.08 -1.42
N ARG A 271 12.15 -11.11 -2.07
CA ARG A 271 12.19 -10.94 -3.53
C ARG A 271 13.37 -11.63 -4.21
N GLN A 272 13.87 -12.74 -3.68
CA GLN A 272 14.94 -13.50 -4.32
C GLN A 272 14.37 -14.20 -5.58
N PRO A 273 14.96 -14.01 -6.78
CA PRO A 273 14.37 -14.50 -8.04
C PRO A 273 14.08 -16.01 -8.11
N ASP A 274 14.83 -16.83 -7.37
CA ASP A 274 14.75 -18.29 -7.34
C ASP A 274 13.97 -18.85 -6.13
N HIS A 275 13.35 -17.98 -5.33
CA HIS A 275 12.65 -18.36 -4.09
C HIS A 275 11.13 -18.43 -4.24
N ALA A 276 10.51 -19.00 -3.21
CA ALA A 276 9.09 -19.32 -3.12
C ALA A 276 8.16 -18.14 -3.45
N HIS A 277 8.44 -16.93 -2.95
CA HIS A 277 7.57 -15.77 -3.18
C HIS A 277 7.55 -15.38 -4.67
N VAL A 278 8.69 -15.34 -5.34
CA VAL A 278 8.74 -15.03 -6.78
C VAL A 278 8.05 -16.14 -7.59
N GLU A 279 8.26 -17.40 -7.23
CA GLU A 279 7.57 -18.54 -7.88
C GLU A 279 6.05 -18.47 -7.70
N TYR A 280 5.55 -18.13 -6.52
CA TYR A 280 4.12 -17.96 -6.29
C TYR A 280 3.55 -16.82 -7.15
N PHE A 281 4.21 -15.66 -7.14
CA PHE A 281 3.77 -14.47 -7.88
C PHE A 281 3.83 -14.65 -9.41
N ARG A 282 4.69 -15.53 -9.91
CA ARG A 282 4.84 -15.82 -11.35
C ARG A 282 3.53 -16.27 -12.01
N GLY A 283 2.67 -17.02 -11.30
CA GLY A 283 1.47 -17.59 -11.92
C GLY A 283 0.14 -16.93 -11.59
N VAL A 284 0.04 -16.19 -10.48
CA VAL A 284 -1.19 -15.41 -10.18
C VAL A 284 -1.32 -14.23 -11.13
N GLN A 285 -2.54 -13.86 -11.53
CA GLN A 285 -2.82 -12.82 -12.54
C GLN A 285 -3.19 -11.44 -11.98
N ASN A 286 -3.19 -11.29 -10.65
CA ASN A 286 -3.36 -10.00 -9.97
C ASN A 286 -2.37 -8.94 -10.49
N PRO A 287 -2.66 -7.64 -10.43
CA PRO A 287 -1.57 -6.66 -10.40
C PRO A 287 -0.71 -6.93 -9.16
N ILE A 288 0.60 -6.92 -9.34
CA ILE A 288 1.57 -7.25 -8.29
C ILE A 288 2.61 -6.16 -8.15
N ALA A 289 3.29 -6.16 -7.01
CA ALA A 289 4.40 -5.26 -6.78
C ALA A 289 5.56 -5.94 -6.07
N PHE A 290 6.70 -5.28 -6.04
CA PHE A 290 7.78 -5.65 -5.12
C PHE A 290 8.54 -4.43 -4.63
N LYS A 291 9.07 -4.54 -3.40
CA LYS A 291 9.88 -3.49 -2.80
C LYS A 291 11.25 -3.41 -3.46
N CYS A 292 11.67 -2.21 -3.82
CA CYS A 292 12.98 -1.88 -4.34
C CYS A 292 13.76 -1.13 -3.26
N GLY A 293 14.56 -1.86 -2.48
CA GLY A 293 15.47 -1.28 -1.48
C GLY A 293 16.90 -1.08 -2.00
N PRO A 294 17.81 -0.49 -1.20
CA PRO A 294 19.19 -0.20 -1.60
C PRO A 294 20.04 -1.41 -2.03
N SER A 295 19.61 -2.63 -1.72
CA SER A 295 20.28 -3.87 -2.10
C SER A 295 19.89 -4.39 -3.49
N LEU A 296 18.89 -3.79 -4.15
CA LEU A 296 18.49 -4.15 -5.52
C LEU A 296 19.36 -3.40 -6.53
N ASP A 297 20.06 -4.14 -7.38
CA ASP A 297 20.75 -3.62 -8.55
C ASP A 297 19.91 -3.76 -9.82
N SER A 298 20.38 -3.18 -10.93
CA SER A 298 19.69 -3.20 -12.22
C SER A 298 19.49 -4.62 -12.75
N ASP A 299 20.48 -5.50 -12.63
CA ASP A 299 20.39 -6.88 -13.13
C ASP A 299 19.39 -7.72 -12.33
N GLY A 300 19.39 -7.57 -11.00
CA GLY A 300 18.41 -8.19 -10.12
C GLY A 300 16.99 -7.70 -10.43
N LEU A 301 16.82 -6.40 -10.71
CA LEU A 301 15.54 -5.82 -11.10
C LEU A 301 15.04 -6.43 -12.41
N LEU A 302 15.88 -6.50 -13.43
CA LEU A 302 15.50 -7.05 -14.74
C LEU A 302 15.15 -8.54 -14.66
N LYS A 303 15.91 -9.33 -13.89
CA LYS A 303 15.57 -10.74 -13.63
C LYS A 303 14.21 -10.92 -12.97
N LEU A 304 13.85 -10.03 -12.04
CA LEU A 304 12.52 -10.04 -11.42
C LEU A 304 11.43 -9.67 -12.43
N LEU A 305 11.65 -8.69 -13.29
CA LEU A 305 10.70 -8.31 -14.34
C LEU A 305 10.49 -9.43 -15.36
N ASP A 306 11.56 -10.12 -15.77
CA ASP A 306 11.48 -11.29 -16.64
C ASP A 306 10.64 -12.42 -16.04
N ALA A 307 10.81 -12.68 -14.73
CA ALA A 307 10.06 -13.71 -14.04
C ALA A 307 8.58 -13.33 -13.83
N LEU A 308 8.30 -12.06 -13.50
CA LEU A 308 7.00 -11.63 -12.99
C LEU A 308 6.08 -10.98 -14.05
N ASN A 309 6.65 -10.48 -15.14
CA ASN A 309 5.93 -9.85 -16.26
C ASN A 309 6.62 -10.11 -17.61
N PRO A 310 6.76 -11.39 -18.03
CA PRO A 310 7.47 -11.75 -19.26
C PRO A 310 6.83 -11.18 -20.53
N GLU A 311 5.52 -10.91 -20.51
CA GLU A 311 4.76 -10.35 -21.64
C GLU A 311 4.64 -8.82 -21.61
N ASP A 312 5.35 -8.14 -20.69
CA ASP A 312 5.30 -6.69 -20.47
C ASP A 312 3.88 -6.10 -20.41
N LYS A 313 2.96 -6.76 -19.70
CA LYS A 313 1.58 -6.31 -19.57
C LYS A 313 1.54 -5.02 -18.74
N ALA A 314 1.14 -3.91 -19.35
CA ALA A 314 0.97 -2.63 -18.65
C ALA A 314 0.05 -2.78 -17.40
N GLY A 315 0.46 -2.17 -16.29
CA GLY A 315 -0.27 -2.25 -15.02
C GLY A 315 -0.09 -3.56 -14.24
N ARG A 316 0.70 -4.50 -14.75
CA ARG A 316 1.04 -5.75 -14.04
C ARG A 316 2.00 -5.52 -12.87
N ILE A 317 3.05 -4.72 -13.06
CA ILE A 317 4.11 -4.51 -12.06
C ILE A 317 4.10 -3.08 -11.53
N THR A 318 4.11 -2.96 -10.21
CA THR A 318 4.50 -1.74 -9.51
C THR A 318 5.84 -1.93 -8.80
N LEU A 319 6.79 -1.03 -9.05
CA LEU A 319 8.09 -0.97 -8.38
C LEU A 319 8.00 0.00 -7.20
N ILE A 320 7.99 -0.53 -5.98
CA ILE A 320 7.82 0.27 -4.74
C ILE A 320 9.20 0.62 -4.16
N CYS A 321 9.69 1.82 -4.47
CA CYS A 321 11.01 2.33 -4.14
C CYS A 321 11.08 2.80 -2.68
N ARG A 322 12.00 2.23 -1.90
CA ARG A 322 12.22 2.57 -0.48
C ARG A 322 13.70 2.67 -0.16
N PHE A 323 14.35 3.74 -0.58
CA PHE A 323 15.79 3.88 -0.43
C PHE A 323 16.19 4.59 0.86
N GLY A 324 15.36 5.51 1.33
CA GLY A 324 15.72 6.53 2.32
C GLY A 324 16.10 7.84 1.61
N ALA A 325 15.79 8.96 2.25
CA ALA A 325 16.03 10.30 1.69
C ALA A 325 17.50 10.56 1.36
N ASP A 326 18.42 9.94 2.12
CA ASP A 326 19.87 10.03 1.98
C ASP A 326 20.44 9.15 0.84
N LYS A 327 19.65 8.21 0.30
CA LYS A 327 20.12 7.17 -0.63
C LYS A 327 19.38 7.15 -1.95
N VAL A 328 18.17 7.69 -2.03
CA VAL A 328 17.32 7.61 -3.22
C VAL A 328 18.02 8.13 -4.49
N GLU A 329 18.74 9.26 -4.41
CA GLU A 329 19.49 9.82 -5.53
C GLU A 329 20.62 8.92 -6.04
N LYS A 330 21.23 8.13 -5.15
CA LYS A 330 22.32 7.22 -5.50
C LYS A 330 21.81 5.97 -6.23
N HIS A 331 20.63 5.48 -5.87
CA HIS A 331 20.16 4.15 -6.28
C HIS A 331 19.11 4.20 -7.40
N LEU A 332 18.11 5.08 -7.29
CA LEU A 332 16.95 5.08 -8.18
C LEU A 332 17.30 5.35 -9.66
N PRO A 333 18.19 6.30 -10.03
CA PRO A 333 18.47 6.60 -11.44
C PRO A 333 18.95 5.38 -12.24
N ALA A 334 19.81 4.54 -11.65
CA ALA A 334 20.32 3.34 -12.32
C ALA A 334 19.23 2.30 -12.60
N LEU A 335 18.22 2.20 -11.73
CA LEU A 335 17.08 1.31 -11.93
C LEU A 335 16.15 1.84 -13.02
N ILE A 336 15.85 3.15 -13.02
CA ILE A 336 15.03 3.80 -14.04
C ILE A 336 15.66 3.58 -15.42
N ARG A 337 16.94 3.92 -15.59
CA ARG A 337 17.64 3.77 -16.87
C ARG A 337 17.68 2.32 -17.36
N ALA A 338 17.73 1.35 -16.45
CA ALA A 338 17.67 -0.06 -16.83
C ALA A 338 16.29 -0.46 -17.36
N VAL A 339 15.22 -0.04 -16.69
CA VAL A 339 13.82 -0.28 -17.11
C VAL A 339 13.54 0.37 -18.46
N GLU A 340 13.94 1.64 -18.63
CA GLU A 340 13.77 2.38 -19.88
C GLU A 340 14.55 1.76 -21.05
N ARG A 341 15.81 1.37 -20.81
CA ARG A 341 16.65 0.72 -21.84
C ARG A 341 16.03 -0.59 -22.34
N GLU A 342 15.45 -1.38 -21.45
CA GLU A 342 14.78 -2.64 -21.80
C GLU A 342 13.33 -2.44 -22.27
N GLY A 343 12.84 -1.21 -22.35
CA GLY A 343 11.49 -0.86 -22.81
C GLY A 343 10.38 -1.44 -21.94
N ARG A 344 10.60 -1.58 -20.62
CA ARG A 344 9.66 -2.23 -19.70
C ARG A 344 8.60 -1.26 -19.20
N THR A 345 7.34 -1.73 -19.15
CA THR A 345 6.20 -0.94 -18.69
C THR A 345 5.89 -1.24 -17.21
N VAL A 346 6.21 -0.29 -16.33
CA VAL A 346 6.03 -0.41 -14.87
C VAL A 346 5.37 0.81 -14.25
N VAL A 347 4.73 0.64 -13.10
CA VAL A 347 4.35 1.77 -12.23
C VAL A 347 5.47 2.02 -11.24
N TRP A 348 6.03 3.22 -11.24
CA TRP A 348 6.97 3.66 -10.21
C TRP A 348 6.20 4.23 -9.01
N SER A 349 6.45 3.70 -7.81
CA SER A 349 5.82 4.17 -6.57
C SER A 349 6.88 4.43 -5.51
N CYS A 350 6.75 5.52 -4.77
CA CYS A 350 7.63 5.86 -3.65
C CYS A 350 7.05 5.36 -2.32
N ASP A 351 7.81 4.55 -1.59
CA ASP A 351 7.61 4.21 -0.18
C ASP A 351 8.64 4.98 0.67
N PRO A 352 8.30 6.22 1.08
CA PRO A 352 9.20 7.10 1.81
C PRO A 352 9.27 6.76 3.30
N MET A 353 8.64 5.65 3.72
CA MET A 353 8.47 5.33 5.13
C MET A 353 9.56 4.39 5.58
N HIS A 354 9.69 3.24 4.92
CA HIS A 354 10.54 2.17 5.41
C HIS A 354 12.04 2.54 5.33
N GLY A 355 12.45 3.36 4.36
CA GLY A 355 13.82 3.84 4.20
C GLY A 355 14.32 4.75 5.32
N ASN A 356 13.39 5.42 6.02
CA ASN A 356 13.68 6.53 6.93
C ASN A 356 13.39 6.21 8.41
N THR A 357 13.28 4.92 8.77
CA THR A 357 13.10 4.52 10.18
C THR A 357 14.41 4.69 10.95
N ILE A 358 14.36 5.40 12.07
CA ILE A 358 15.45 5.55 13.03
C ILE A 358 15.02 5.07 14.42
N LYS A 359 15.98 4.88 15.33
CA LYS A 359 15.73 4.71 16.76
C LYS A 359 15.99 6.04 17.47
N ALA A 360 14.99 6.58 18.13
CA ALA A 360 15.08 7.84 18.85
C ALA A 360 15.80 7.67 20.21
N ALA A 361 16.11 8.77 20.90
CA ALA A 361 16.87 8.72 22.15
C ALA A 361 16.05 8.07 23.28
N SER A 362 14.72 8.24 23.26
CA SER A 362 13.76 7.52 24.10
C SER A 362 13.77 5.99 23.92
N GLY A 363 14.35 5.49 22.82
CA GLY A 363 14.37 4.08 22.46
C GLY A 363 13.24 3.65 21.53
N TYR A 364 12.23 4.49 21.30
CA TYR A 364 11.18 4.24 20.31
C TYR A 364 11.77 4.24 18.89
N LYS A 365 11.19 3.42 18.02
CA LYS A 365 11.38 3.62 16.58
C LYS A 365 10.56 4.82 16.17
N THR A 366 11.08 5.67 15.30
CA THR A 366 10.32 6.77 14.72
C THR A 366 10.77 7.01 13.28
N ARG A 367 10.05 7.87 12.57
CA ARG A 367 10.39 8.34 11.23
C ARG A 367 10.27 9.86 11.24
N PRO A 368 11.39 10.60 11.11
CA PRO A 368 11.33 12.04 10.97
C PRO A 368 10.55 12.42 9.71
N PHE A 369 9.50 13.21 9.88
CA PHE A 369 8.64 13.64 8.78
C PHE A 369 9.42 14.33 7.65
N ASP A 370 10.45 15.11 7.97
CA ASP A 370 11.29 15.77 6.96
C ASP A 370 12.05 14.78 6.07
N LEU A 371 12.45 13.62 6.61
CA LEU A 371 13.07 12.56 5.80
C LEU A 371 12.03 11.87 4.92
N VAL A 372 10.82 11.64 5.44
CA VAL A 372 9.70 11.12 4.63
C VAL A 372 9.42 12.07 3.45
N MET A 373 9.30 13.37 3.73
CA MET A 373 9.07 14.39 2.70
C MET A 373 10.25 14.52 1.72
N GLY A 374 11.49 14.46 2.22
CA GLY A 374 12.70 14.54 1.41
C GLY A 374 12.82 13.39 0.41
N GLU A 375 12.48 12.16 0.80
CA GLU A 375 12.48 11.03 -0.15
C GLU A 375 11.40 11.17 -1.24
N ILE A 376 10.22 11.71 -0.90
CA ILE A 376 9.19 12.04 -1.89
C ILE A 376 9.72 13.12 -2.86
N GLU A 377 10.28 14.20 -2.33
CA GLU A 377 10.84 15.29 -3.13
C GLU A 377 11.90 14.80 -4.12
N HIS A 378 12.89 14.05 -3.65
CA HIS A 378 13.94 13.49 -4.50
C HIS A 378 13.37 12.50 -5.52
N PHE A 379 12.39 11.65 -5.15
CA PHE A 379 11.76 10.72 -6.08
C PHE A 379 11.13 11.44 -7.28
N PHE A 380 10.36 12.51 -7.05
CA PHE A 380 9.77 13.31 -8.12
C PHE A 380 10.84 14.02 -8.97
N GLN A 381 11.86 14.60 -8.34
CA GLN A 381 12.95 15.29 -9.04
C GLN A 381 13.76 14.34 -9.93
N ILE A 382 14.05 13.13 -9.46
CA ILE A 382 14.76 12.11 -10.22
C ILE A 382 13.93 11.69 -11.44
N HIS A 383 12.63 11.44 -11.28
CA HIS A 383 11.76 11.12 -12.41
C HIS A 383 11.68 12.27 -13.43
N GLU A 384 11.59 13.52 -12.97
CA GLU A 384 11.66 14.70 -13.84
C GLU A 384 12.99 14.76 -14.62
N ALA A 385 14.12 14.51 -13.96
CA ALA A 385 15.45 14.52 -14.58
C ALA A 385 15.68 13.36 -15.57
N GLU A 386 15.14 12.17 -15.27
CA GLU A 386 15.22 11.00 -16.14
C GLU A 386 14.14 10.99 -17.23
N GLY A 387 13.24 11.98 -17.27
CA GLY A 387 12.16 12.07 -18.26
C GLY A 387 11.07 11.01 -18.10
N THR A 388 10.91 10.45 -16.90
CA THR A 388 9.98 9.37 -16.58
C THR A 388 8.85 9.83 -15.64
N TYR A 389 7.88 8.96 -15.37
CA TYR A 389 6.69 9.30 -14.59
C TYR A 389 6.78 8.78 -13.14
N ALA A 390 6.84 9.69 -12.17
CA ALA A 390 6.62 9.40 -10.76
C ALA A 390 5.14 9.05 -10.55
N GLY A 391 4.83 7.75 -10.47
CA GLY A 391 3.46 7.24 -10.66
C GLY A 391 2.66 6.96 -9.41
N GLY A 392 3.26 6.98 -8.23
CA GLY A 392 2.50 6.76 -7.00
C GLY A 392 3.28 6.96 -5.72
N ILE A 393 2.56 6.87 -4.61
CA ILE A 393 3.11 6.77 -3.26
C ILE A 393 2.51 5.59 -2.51
N HIS A 394 3.29 5.03 -1.59
CA HIS A 394 2.95 3.91 -0.72
C HIS A 394 3.26 4.32 0.72
N LEU A 395 2.22 4.55 1.53
CA LEU A 395 2.37 5.09 2.89
C LEU A 395 1.92 4.10 3.96
N GLU A 396 2.57 4.15 5.12
CA GLU A 396 2.03 3.58 6.36
C GLU A 396 1.36 4.72 7.15
N MET A 397 0.05 4.69 7.28
CA MET A 397 -0.74 5.79 7.85
C MET A 397 -1.97 5.27 8.60
N THR A 398 -2.51 6.10 9.49
CA THR A 398 -3.74 5.83 10.24
C THR A 398 -4.62 7.06 10.33
N GLY A 399 -5.94 6.86 10.44
CA GLY A 399 -6.90 7.94 10.71
C GLY A 399 -6.88 8.43 12.16
N LYS A 400 -6.18 7.73 13.06
CA LYS A 400 -6.04 8.10 14.48
C LYS A 400 -5.05 9.26 14.66
N ASN A 401 -5.27 10.05 15.70
CA ASN A 401 -4.30 11.05 16.15
C ASN A 401 -3.24 10.40 17.04
N VAL A 402 -2.26 9.73 16.43
CA VAL A 402 -1.12 9.06 17.06
C VAL A 402 0.15 9.92 17.03
N THR A 403 1.09 9.62 17.92
CA THR A 403 2.42 10.27 18.00
C THR A 403 3.52 9.27 17.65
N GLU A 404 3.50 8.74 16.42
CA GLU A 404 4.42 7.69 16.00
C GLU A 404 5.61 8.24 15.17
N CYS A 405 5.36 9.18 14.25
CA CYS A 405 6.38 9.86 13.46
C CYS A 405 6.67 11.25 14.04
N THR A 406 7.96 11.60 14.22
CA THR A 406 8.38 12.93 14.69
C THR A 406 8.26 13.99 13.61
N GLY A 407 8.16 15.25 14.02
CA GLY A 407 8.03 16.40 13.13
C GLY A 407 6.61 16.55 12.56
N GLY A 408 6.54 17.04 11.32
CA GLY A 408 5.30 17.53 10.74
C GLY A 408 4.80 18.78 11.46
N ARG A 409 3.63 19.24 11.08
CA ARG A 409 3.10 20.53 11.57
C ARG A 409 2.84 20.61 13.07
N ALA A 410 2.49 19.49 13.69
CA ALA A 410 2.32 19.38 15.14
C ALA A 410 3.66 19.39 15.90
N ALA A 411 4.79 19.38 15.19
CA ALA A 411 6.14 19.40 15.74
C ALA A 411 6.37 18.29 16.79
N ILE A 412 5.88 17.08 16.50
CA ILE A 412 5.96 15.93 17.40
C ILE A 412 7.44 15.65 17.72
N THR A 413 7.81 15.72 18.98
CA THR A 413 9.16 15.49 19.48
C THR A 413 9.36 14.03 19.93
N ASP A 414 10.60 13.67 20.25
CA ASP A 414 10.91 12.35 20.83
C ASP A 414 10.17 12.10 22.16
N LEU A 415 9.93 13.17 22.95
CA LEU A 415 9.21 13.08 24.22
C LEU A 415 7.73 12.79 24.02
N ASP A 416 7.13 13.30 22.95
CA ASP A 416 5.70 13.13 22.66
C ASP A 416 5.39 11.72 22.13
N LEU A 417 6.40 10.93 21.75
CA LEU A 417 6.19 9.59 21.20
C LEU A 417 5.44 8.70 22.19
N SER A 418 5.78 8.76 23.48
CA SER A 418 5.13 7.91 24.49
C SER A 418 3.64 8.20 24.70
N ASP A 419 3.13 9.35 24.23
CA ASP A 419 1.74 9.74 24.51
C ASP A 419 0.73 8.82 23.83
N ARG A 420 0.96 8.47 22.56
CA ARG A 420 0.04 7.71 21.71
C ARG A 420 0.76 6.83 20.69
N TYR A 421 1.83 6.15 21.13
CA TYR A 421 2.53 5.15 20.32
C TYR A 421 1.74 3.83 20.28
N HIS A 422 0.81 3.71 19.32
CA HIS A 422 -0.11 2.57 19.27
C HIS A 422 0.33 1.47 18.29
N THR A 423 1.33 1.74 17.45
CA THR A 423 1.92 0.71 16.60
C THR A 423 2.92 -0.14 17.36
N HIS A 424 2.94 -1.42 17.04
CA HIS A 424 3.92 -2.37 17.55
C HIS A 424 4.90 -2.85 16.49
N CYS A 425 4.73 -2.35 15.26
CA CYS A 425 5.64 -2.64 14.16
C CYS A 425 6.45 -1.38 13.84
N ASP A 426 6.08 -0.67 12.77
CA ASP A 426 6.73 0.56 12.38
C ASP A 426 5.81 1.79 12.57
N PRO A 427 6.40 2.98 12.82
CA PRO A 427 5.70 4.26 12.97
C PRO A 427 4.82 4.66 11.79
N ARG A 428 3.54 4.96 12.01
CA ARG A 428 2.62 5.44 10.97
C ARG A 428 2.55 6.96 10.95
N LEU A 429 2.25 7.52 9.78
CA LEU A 429 1.77 8.90 9.71
C LEU A 429 0.38 8.97 10.36
N ASN A 430 0.18 9.95 11.25
CA ASN A 430 -1.17 10.26 11.70
C ASN A 430 -1.97 10.97 10.59
N ALA A 431 -3.26 11.22 10.82
CA ALA A 431 -4.12 11.85 9.82
C ALA A 431 -3.63 13.23 9.36
N GLU A 432 -3.06 14.03 10.27
CA GLU A 432 -2.50 15.36 9.96
C GLU A 432 -1.29 15.27 9.03
N GLN A 433 -0.30 14.45 9.40
CA GLN A 433 0.90 14.22 8.60
C GLN A 433 0.56 13.61 7.24
N ALA A 434 -0.39 12.67 7.17
CA ALA A 434 -0.83 12.05 5.92
C ALA A 434 -1.49 13.08 4.97
N LEU A 435 -2.27 14.02 5.52
CA LEU A 435 -2.84 15.11 4.73
C LEU A 435 -1.77 16.10 4.28
N GLU A 436 -0.80 16.43 5.13
CA GLU A 436 0.34 17.28 4.74
C GLU A 436 1.12 16.69 3.55
N VAL A 437 1.36 15.38 3.56
CA VAL A 437 1.93 14.65 2.42
C VAL A 437 1.06 14.82 1.17
N SER A 438 -0.27 14.70 1.29
CA SER A 438 -1.17 14.77 0.13
C SER A 438 -1.14 16.12 -0.57
N PHE A 439 -1.10 17.22 0.20
CA PHE A 439 -0.98 18.57 -0.36
C PHE A 439 0.33 18.78 -1.09
N LYS A 440 1.45 18.33 -0.52
CA LYS A 440 2.76 18.48 -1.17
C LYS A 440 2.88 17.62 -2.43
N VAL A 441 2.44 16.36 -2.39
CA VAL A 441 2.39 15.48 -3.56
C VAL A 441 1.49 16.08 -4.64
N ALA A 442 0.36 16.68 -4.26
CA ALA A 442 -0.52 17.42 -5.17
C ALA A 442 0.21 18.55 -5.93
N GLU A 443 1.04 19.33 -5.25
CA GLU A 443 1.85 20.38 -5.89
C GLU A 443 2.85 19.81 -6.90
N MET A 444 3.55 18.74 -6.53
CA MET A 444 4.52 18.06 -7.41
C MET A 444 3.84 17.46 -8.64
N LEU A 445 2.70 16.80 -8.45
CA LEU A 445 1.92 16.22 -9.54
C LEU A 445 1.42 17.29 -10.51
N LYS A 446 0.97 18.43 -10.00
CA LYS A 446 0.60 19.57 -10.85
C LYS A 446 1.78 20.02 -11.70
N ARG A 447 2.97 20.17 -11.11
CA ARG A 447 4.20 20.52 -11.83
C ARG A 447 4.54 19.48 -12.91
N GLN A 448 4.54 18.20 -12.55
CA GLN A 448 4.84 17.09 -13.45
C GLN A 448 3.84 16.98 -14.61
N ARG A 449 2.56 17.27 -14.38
CA ARG A 449 1.56 17.32 -15.46
C ARG A 449 1.82 18.50 -16.40
N LEU A 450 2.13 19.68 -15.86
CA LEU A 450 2.39 20.87 -16.66
C LEU A 450 3.68 20.72 -17.50
N SER A 451 4.72 20.08 -16.98
CA SER A 451 5.97 19.85 -17.71
C SER A 451 5.81 18.83 -18.86
N ARG A 452 4.93 17.84 -18.71
CA ARG A 452 4.63 16.85 -19.76
C ARG A 452 3.71 17.37 -20.87
N GLY A 453 3.12 18.57 -20.71
CA GLY A 453 2.14 19.13 -21.64
C GLY A 453 0.74 18.51 -21.51
N PRO A 454 -0.27 19.06 -22.21
CA PRO A 454 -1.61 18.48 -22.22
C PRO A 454 -1.58 17.07 -22.81
N MET A 455 -2.31 16.12 -22.18
CA MET A 455 -2.64 14.87 -22.85
C MET A 455 -3.38 15.22 -24.14
N VAL A 456 -2.77 14.95 -25.29
CA VAL A 456 -3.46 15.04 -26.58
C VAL A 456 -4.53 13.94 -26.57
N ARG A 457 -5.74 14.29 -26.19
CA ARG A 457 -6.92 13.53 -26.59
C ARG A 457 -7.13 13.91 -28.05
N GLU A 458 -6.91 12.97 -28.97
CA GLU A 458 -7.38 13.14 -30.34
C GLU A 458 -8.85 13.58 -30.25
N ALA A 459 -9.16 14.73 -30.84
CA ALA A 459 -10.53 15.18 -30.90
C ALA A 459 -11.33 14.09 -31.62
N ALA A 460 -12.47 13.71 -31.05
CA ALA A 460 -13.41 12.89 -31.80
C ALA A 460 -13.87 13.72 -33.00
N GLU A 461 -13.46 13.33 -34.21
CA GLU A 461 -14.08 13.77 -35.46
C GLU A 461 -15.48 13.14 -35.63
#